data_AF-A0A1I8P0I6-F1
#
_entry.id   AF-A0A1I8P0I6-F1
#
_cell.length_a   1.000
_cell.length_b   1.000
_cell.length_c   1.000
_cell.angle_alpha   90.00
_cell.angle_beta   90.00
_cell.angle_gamma   90.00
#
_symmetry.space_group_name_H-M   'P 1'
#
loop_
_entity.id
_entity.type
_entity.pdbx_description
1 polymer ?
#
loop_
_entity_poly.entity_id
_entity_poly.type
_entity_poly.pdbx_seq_one_letter_code
_entity_poly.pdbx_strand_id
1 'polypeptide(L)'
;MITILILLLGITSFYLLIKRHYSKWQRLGFPTDEPLIPFGSLVQIFRKEKHFGLIMAELYEKFQEKVVGCYLFTKPALLVRDAELARKVLTTDFASFHDRGVHVDEKYDPLTANLFNLEGQKWHTLRNKLSPSFSSGKLKAMFETIDEVGNKLINYIAKEVEDGKIHNLEIKSLMTTYAVDIIGSVIFGLDIDSFTKPNNEFRILSINLHGNQKSVLLLRFRRLMAFIYPP
;
A
#
# COMPACT_ATOMS: atom_id res chain seq x y z
N MET A 1 1.38 41.06 29.47
CA MET A 1 2.16 40.15 30.34
C MET A 1 1.43 38.83 30.60
N ILE A 2 0.18 38.85 31.11
CA ILE A 2 -0.62 37.63 31.37
C ILE A 2 -0.88 36.81 30.09
N THR A 3 -1.23 37.47 28.97
CA THR A 3 -1.44 36.81 27.67
C THR A 3 -0.20 36.07 27.16
N ILE A 4 0.98 36.66 27.33
CA ILE A 4 2.27 36.05 26.94
C ILE A 4 2.57 34.83 27.83
N LEU A 5 2.28 34.91 29.13
CA LEU A 5 2.47 33.80 30.07
C LEU A 5 1.56 32.61 29.70
N ILE A 6 0.29 32.87 29.38
CA ILE A 6 -0.66 31.83 28.94
C ILE A 6 -0.19 31.20 27.63
N LEU A 7 0.28 31.99 26.67
CA LEU A 7 0.80 31.49 25.40
C LEU A 7 2.02 30.58 25.62
N LEU A 8 2.98 31.02 26.43
CA LEU A 8 4.19 30.24 26.76
C LEU A 8 3.83 28.93 27.46
N LEU A 9 2.88 28.95 28.41
CA LEU A 9 2.43 27.76 29.12
C LEU A 9 1.70 26.80 28.16
N GLY A 10 0.90 27.32 27.23
CA GLY A 10 0.25 26.56 26.17
C GLY A 10 1.26 25.88 25.24
N ILE A 11 2.25 26.61 24.74
CA ILE A 11 3.31 26.06 23.87
C ILE A 11 4.13 25.01 24.60
N THR A 12 4.50 25.27 25.85
CA THR A 12 5.27 24.33 26.67
C THR A 12 4.49 23.05 26.94
N SER A 13 3.22 23.17 27.33
CA SER A 13 2.33 22.03 27.54
C SER A 13 2.17 21.21 26.26
N PHE A 14 1.93 21.87 25.12
CA PHE A 14 1.82 21.23 23.82
C PHE A 14 3.11 20.49 23.42
N TYR A 15 4.27 21.12 23.60
CA TYR A 15 5.57 20.48 23.36
C TYR A 15 5.78 19.24 24.23
N LEU A 16 5.45 19.32 25.52
CA LEU A 16 5.55 18.18 26.44
C LEU A 16 4.60 17.04 26.06
N LEU A 17 3.39 17.34 25.60
CA LEU A 17 2.45 16.32 25.12
C LEU A 17 2.98 15.59 23.89
N ILE A 18 3.52 16.33 22.91
CA ILE A 18 4.14 15.74 21.73
C ILE A 18 5.34 14.87 22.13
N LYS A 19 6.24 15.41 22.97
CA LYS A 19 7.41 14.66 23.45
C LYS A 19 6.98 13.39 24.21
N ARG A 20 5.91 13.47 25.00
CA ARG A 20 5.33 12.32 25.71
C ARG A 20 4.76 11.30 24.73
N HIS A 21 4.14 11.72 23.64
CA HIS A 21 3.62 10.82 22.61
C HIS A 21 4.74 10.05 21.89
N TYR A 22 5.79 10.77 21.47
CA TYR A 22 6.94 10.21 20.74
C TYR A 22 7.94 9.44 21.61
N SER A 23 7.82 9.49 22.93
CA SER A 23 8.58 8.66 23.88
C SER A 23 7.81 7.42 24.36
N LYS A 24 6.64 7.12 23.77
CA LYS A 24 5.80 5.97 24.17
C LYS A 24 6.59 4.66 24.16
N TRP A 25 7.32 4.36 23.09
CA TRP A 25 8.06 3.09 22.98
C TRP A 25 9.21 2.99 23.97
N GLN A 26 9.97 4.07 24.15
CA GLN A 26 11.04 4.14 25.16
C GLN A 26 10.49 3.89 26.57
N ARG A 27 9.35 4.49 26.92
CA ARG A 27 8.69 4.26 28.22
C ARG A 27 8.17 2.84 28.42
N LEU A 28 7.81 2.15 27.34
CA LEU A 28 7.37 0.76 27.36
C LEU A 28 8.54 -0.23 27.28
N GLY A 29 9.78 0.26 27.22
CA GLY A 29 10.99 -0.57 27.17
C GLY A 29 11.31 -1.15 25.79
N PHE A 30 10.66 -0.67 24.71
CA PHE A 30 11.00 -1.09 23.36
C PHE A 30 12.16 -0.27 22.80
N PRO A 31 13.15 -0.90 22.15
CA PRO A 31 14.18 -0.19 21.41
C PRO A 31 13.52 0.58 20.27
N THR A 32 13.89 1.84 20.09
CA THR A 32 13.34 2.72 19.04
C THR A 32 14.41 3.72 18.66
N ASP A 33 14.43 4.07 17.37
CA ASP A 33 15.16 5.23 16.92
C ASP A 33 14.50 6.51 17.44
N GLU A 34 15.32 7.56 17.58
CA GLU A 34 14.82 8.88 17.96
C GLU A 34 13.90 9.41 16.85
N PRO A 35 12.58 9.54 17.12
CA PRO A 35 11.65 9.97 16.09
C PRO A 35 11.77 11.47 15.86
N LEU A 36 11.80 11.90 14.59
CA LEU A 36 11.77 13.31 14.27
C LEU A 36 10.32 13.83 14.27
N ILE A 37 10.01 14.72 15.20
CA ILE A 37 8.69 15.38 15.25
C ILE A 37 8.51 16.28 14.01
N PRO A 38 7.36 16.26 13.30
CA PRO A 38 6.16 15.43 13.49
C PRO A 38 6.08 14.20 12.58
N PHE A 39 7.16 13.83 11.88
CA PHE A 39 7.16 12.79 10.85
C PHE A 39 7.56 11.39 11.36
N GLY A 40 8.00 11.30 12.62
CA GLY A 40 8.42 10.06 13.25
C GLY A 40 9.63 9.45 12.54
N SER A 41 9.54 8.16 12.21
CA SER A 41 10.58 7.42 11.49
C SER A 41 10.53 7.67 9.97
N LEU A 42 9.54 8.41 9.46
CA LEU A 42 9.25 8.54 8.02
C LEU A 42 9.69 9.89 7.41
N VAL A 43 10.57 10.65 8.07
CA VAL A 43 11.04 11.96 7.57
C VAL A 43 11.60 11.88 6.15
N GLN A 44 12.33 10.81 5.83
CA GLN A 44 12.98 10.63 4.52
C GLN A 44 11.96 10.40 3.39
N ILE A 45 10.76 9.86 3.69
CA ILE A 45 9.66 9.79 2.70
C ILE A 45 9.14 11.19 2.41
N PHE A 46 8.96 12.02 3.44
CA PHE A 46 8.48 13.39 3.25
C PHE A 46 9.48 14.22 2.42
N ARG A 47 10.79 14.01 2.65
CA ARG A 47 11.86 14.62 1.86
C ARG A 47 12.06 14.00 0.46
N LYS A 48 11.31 12.95 0.12
CA LYS A 48 11.44 12.17 -1.12
C LYS A 48 12.83 11.58 -1.34
N GLU A 49 13.55 11.31 -0.26
CA GLU A 49 14.90 10.74 -0.28
C GLU A 49 14.85 9.21 -0.43
N LYS A 50 13.93 8.55 0.28
CA LYS A 50 13.82 7.09 0.29
C LYS A 50 12.37 6.60 0.23
N HIS A 51 12.20 5.41 -0.33
CA HIS A 51 10.93 4.69 -0.32
C HIS A 51 10.67 4.03 1.05
N PHE A 52 9.40 3.86 1.43
CA PHE A 52 8.98 3.27 2.71
C PHE A 52 9.64 1.93 3.00
N GLY A 53 9.68 1.03 2.03
CA GLY A 53 10.30 -0.30 2.17
C GLY A 53 11.78 -0.24 2.54
N LEU A 54 12.54 0.71 1.99
CA LEU A 54 13.97 0.88 2.30
C LEU A 54 14.16 1.39 3.74
N ILE A 55 13.32 2.32 4.20
CA ILE A 55 13.37 2.81 5.58
C ILE A 55 13.06 1.68 6.57
N MET A 56 12.06 0.84 6.26
CA MET A 56 11.74 -0.31 7.11
C MET A 56 12.87 -1.34 7.11
N ALA A 57 13.54 -1.57 5.98
CA ALA A 57 14.70 -2.45 5.89
C ALA A 57 15.89 -1.92 6.69
N GLU A 58 16.20 -0.63 6.61
CA GLU A 58 17.26 -0.01 7.41
C GLU A 58 16.96 -0.10 8.91
N LEU A 59 15.70 0.14 9.30
CA LEU A 59 15.28 -0.04 10.69
C LEU A 59 15.37 -1.51 11.12
N TYR A 60 15.05 -2.44 10.22
CA TYR A 60 15.21 -3.87 10.47
C TYR A 60 16.69 -4.23 10.67
N GLU A 61 17.61 -3.70 9.88
CA GLU A 61 19.03 -4.05 9.95
C GLU A 61 19.75 -3.41 11.14
N LYS A 62 19.30 -2.21 11.55
CA LYS A 62 19.94 -1.41 12.61
C LYS A 62 19.88 -2.06 14.00
N PHE A 63 18.80 -2.76 14.30
CA PHE A 63 18.54 -3.33 15.62
C PHE A 63 18.88 -4.83 15.64
N GLN A 64 18.97 -5.45 16.82
CA GLN A 64 19.12 -6.93 16.97
C GLN A 64 17.94 -7.55 17.75
N GLU A 65 17.10 -6.70 18.32
CA GLU A 65 15.95 -7.08 19.12
C GLU A 65 14.79 -7.59 18.25
N LYS A 66 13.99 -8.47 18.85
CA LYS A 66 12.86 -9.16 18.21
C LYS A 66 11.76 -8.20 17.76
N VAL A 67 11.61 -7.07 18.44
CA VAL A 67 10.60 -6.06 18.19
C VAL A 67 11.21 -4.67 18.38
N VAL A 68 10.96 -3.79 17.42
CA VAL A 68 11.48 -2.41 17.42
C VAL A 68 10.31 -1.44 17.34
N GLY A 69 10.28 -0.44 18.21
CA GLY A 69 9.35 0.67 18.14
C GLY A 69 9.67 1.61 16.99
N CYS A 70 8.64 2.05 16.27
CA CYS A 70 8.75 3.09 15.26
C CYS A 70 7.51 3.97 15.23
N TYR A 71 7.57 5.04 14.45
CA TYR A 71 6.47 5.99 14.30
C TYR A 71 6.16 6.20 12.83
N LEU A 72 4.97 5.79 12.41
CA LEU A 72 4.41 6.06 11.09
C LEU A 72 3.72 7.42 11.15
N PHE A 73 4.47 8.50 10.88
CA PHE A 73 4.08 9.87 11.24
C PHE A 73 3.83 9.96 12.75
N THR A 74 2.60 10.26 13.16
CA THR A 74 2.20 10.29 14.57
C THR A 74 1.74 8.93 15.08
N LYS A 75 1.51 7.91 14.23
CA LYS A 75 1.02 6.61 14.70
C LYS A 75 2.17 5.76 15.26
N PRO A 76 2.14 5.37 16.54
CA PRO A 76 3.12 4.44 17.09
C PRO A 76 2.90 3.05 16.47
N ALA A 77 3.95 2.45 15.92
CA ALA A 77 3.94 1.10 15.36
C ALA A 77 5.10 0.25 15.90
N LEU A 78 4.97 -1.07 15.79
CA LEU A 78 6.02 -2.03 16.14
C LEU A 78 6.45 -2.77 14.87
N LEU A 79 7.75 -2.77 14.61
CA LEU A 79 8.39 -3.61 13.60
C LEU A 79 8.73 -4.96 14.26
N VAL A 80 8.02 -6.01 13.86
CA VAL A 80 8.28 -7.39 14.30
C VAL A 80 9.38 -7.98 13.44
N ARG A 81 10.48 -8.40 14.05
CA ARG A 81 11.65 -8.96 13.37
C ARG A 81 11.83 -10.46 13.56
N ASP A 82 11.33 -10.98 14.67
CA ASP A 82 11.35 -12.40 15.00
C ASP A 82 10.30 -13.17 14.18
N ALA A 83 10.74 -14.20 13.45
CA ALA A 83 9.88 -14.97 12.56
C ALA A 83 8.81 -15.77 13.30
N GLU A 84 9.08 -16.24 14.52
CA GLU A 84 8.10 -16.97 15.32
C GLU A 84 7.01 -16.03 15.83
N LEU A 85 7.40 -14.84 16.27
CA LEU A 85 6.46 -13.80 16.67
C LEU A 85 5.62 -13.31 15.49
N ALA A 86 6.23 -13.11 14.31
CA ALA A 86 5.50 -12.77 13.10
C ALA A 86 4.51 -13.87 12.72
N ARG A 87 4.92 -15.14 12.77
CA ARG A 87 4.03 -16.29 12.55
C ARG A 87 2.87 -16.27 13.54
N LYS A 88 3.13 -16.06 14.83
CA LYS A 88 2.10 -16.01 15.87
C LYS A 88 1.06 -14.93 15.59
N VAL A 89 1.50 -13.70 15.29
CA VAL A 89 0.63 -12.56 14.94
C VAL A 89 -0.21 -12.86 13.69
N LEU A 90 0.40 -13.44 12.65
CA LEU A 90 -0.25 -13.67 11.36
C LEU A 90 -1.14 -14.91 11.32
N THR A 91 -1.00 -15.84 12.27
CA THR A 91 -1.72 -17.13 12.26
C THR A 91 -2.46 -17.39 13.56
N THR A 92 -1.76 -17.68 14.65
CA THR A 92 -2.33 -18.09 15.93
C THR A 92 -3.22 -17.01 16.54
N ASP A 93 -2.73 -15.78 16.57
CA ASP A 93 -3.41 -14.64 17.19
C ASP A 93 -4.11 -13.76 16.13
N PHE A 94 -4.33 -14.28 14.92
CA PHE A 94 -4.88 -13.51 13.79
C PHE A 94 -6.22 -12.84 14.13
N ALA A 95 -7.04 -13.46 14.99
CA ALA A 95 -8.30 -12.88 15.45
C ALA A 95 -8.12 -11.52 16.17
N SER A 96 -6.94 -11.24 16.73
CA SER A 96 -6.61 -9.95 17.33
C SER A 96 -5.88 -8.99 16.38
N PHE A 97 -5.39 -9.47 15.24
CA PHE A 97 -4.53 -8.73 14.30
C PHE A 97 -5.05 -8.73 12.85
N HIS A 98 -6.35 -8.95 12.64
CA HIS A 98 -6.92 -9.06 11.29
C HIS A 98 -7.03 -7.72 10.55
N ASP A 99 -7.07 -6.61 11.28
CA ASP A 99 -7.19 -5.25 10.72
C ASP A 99 -5.83 -4.67 10.34
N ARG A 100 -5.81 -3.89 9.26
CA ARG A 100 -4.58 -3.34 8.65
C ARG A 100 -4.35 -1.86 8.98
N GLY A 101 -5.27 -1.22 9.69
CA GLY A 101 -5.13 0.17 10.15
C GLY A 101 -5.22 1.21 9.04
N VAL A 102 -5.87 0.87 7.92
CA VAL A 102 -6.15 1.77 6.78
C VAL A 102 -7.59 2.24 6.89
N HIS A 103 -7.79 3.55 6.90
CA HIS A 103 -9.13 4.13 6.97
C HIS A 103 -9.97 3.80 5.73
N VAL A 104 -11.23 3.44 5.94
CA VAL A 104 -12.23 3.16 4.91
C VAL A 104 -13.37 4.17 5.01
N ASP A 105 -13.68 4.84 3.90
CA ASP A 105 -14.76 5.82 3.77
C ASP A 105 -15.76 5.34 2.72
N GLU A 106 -16.71 4.49 3.12
CA GLU A 106 -17.73 3.93 2.23
C GLU A 106 -18.68 4.99 1.65
N LYS A 107 -18.78 6.18 2.26
CA LYS A 107 -19.76 7.20 1.88
C LYS A 107 -19.22 8.15 0.82
N TYR A 108 -18.02 8.68 1.02
CA TYR A 108 -17.44 9.69 0.12
C TYR A 108 -16.32 9.12 -0.76
N ASP A 109 -15.79 7.93 -0.45
CA ASP A 109 -14.79 7.23 -1.29
C ASP A 109 -15.00 5.71 -1.29
N PRO A 110 -16.08 5.19 -1.93
CA PRO A 110 -16.44 3.78 -1.87
C PRO A 110 -15.34 2.81 -2.34
N LEU A 111 -14.40 3.26 -3.17
CA LEU A 111 -13.27 2.45 -3.65
C LEU A 111 -12.27 2.10 -2.52
N THR A 112 -12.29 2.86 -1.42
CA THR A 112 -11.51 2.53 -0.23
C THR A 112 -12.02 1.25 0.45
N ALA A 113 -13.29 0.87 0.26
CA ALA A 113 -13.93 -0.31 0.84
C ALA A 113 -13.67 -1.58 0.03
N ASN A 114 -12.40 -1.89 -0.20
CA ASN A 114 -11.96 -3.10 -0.89
C ASN A 114 -11.45 -4.18 0.09
N LEU A 115 -11.23 -5.40 -0.40
CA LEU A 115 -10.78 -6.55 0.41
C LEU A 115 -9.48 -6.30 1.19
N PHE A 116 -8.61 -5.40 0.71
CA PHE A 116 -7.33 -5.12 1.36
C PHE A 116 -7.44 -4.09 2.48
N ASN A 117 -8.53 -3.32 2.54
CA ASN A 117 -8.68 -2.24 3.52
C ASN A 117 -9.83 -2.47 4.49
N LEU A 118 -10.87 -3.22 4.11
CA LEU A 118 -11.99 -3.53 4.99
C LEU A 118 -11.51 -4.19 6.28
N GLU A 119 -12.26 -3.94 7.36
CA GLU A 119 -11.96 -4.39 8.70
C GLU A 119 -13.06 -5.33 9.24
N GLY A 120 -12.69 -6.14 10.23
CA GLY A 120 -13.59 -7.03 10.97
C GLY A 120 -14.51 -7.91 10.12
N GLN A 121 -15.81 -7.92 10.48
CA GLN A 121 -16.78 -8.84 9.89
C GLN A 121 -17.05 -8.57 8.41
N LYS A 122 -16.98 -7.31 7.96
CA LYS A 122 -17.18 -6.96 6.53
C LYS A 122 -16.07 -7.56 5.68
N TRP A 123 -14.82 -7.44 6.14
CA TRP A 123 -13.67 -8.07 5.51
C TRP A 123 -13.81 -9.59 5.46
N HIS A 124 -14.13 -10.22 6.59
CA HIS A 124 -14.28 -11.67 6.67
C HIS A 124 -15.35 -12.19 5.70
N THR A 125 -16.50 -11.50 5.65
CA THR A 125 -17.60 -11.83 4.73
C THR A 125 -17.17 -11.72 3.26
N LEU A 126 -16.50 -10.63 2.88
CA LEU A 126 -16.03 -10.44 1.51
C LEU A 126 -14.95 -11.46 1.13
N ARG A 127 -14.01 -11.74 2.04
CA ARG A 127 -12.96 -12.75 1.83
C ARG A 127 -13.54 -14.13 1.56
N ASN A 128 -14.53 -14.54 2.36
CA ASN A 128 -15.17 -15.85 2.20
C ASN A 128 -15.93 -15.97 0.87
N LYS A 129 -16.50 -14.87 0.38
CA LYS A 129 -17.15 -14.84 -0.95
C LYS A 129 -16.15 -14.93 -2.11
N LEU A 130 -14.98 -14.30 -1.99
CA LEU A 130 -13.99 -14.24 -3.07
C LEU A 130 -13.02 -15.42 -3.11
N SER A 131 -12.74 -16.04 -1.96
CA SER A 131 -11.74 -17.13 -1.86
C SER A 131 -12.00 -18.31 -2.81
N PRO A 132 -13.25 -18.78 -3.04
CA PRO A 132 -13.52 -19.89 -3.95
C PRO A 132 -13.09 -19.64 -5.40
N SER A 133 -13.10 -18.38 -5.86
CA SER A 133 -12.69 -18.00 -7.22
C SER A 133 -11.21 -18.24 -7.50
N PHE A 134 -10.39 -18.36 -6.45
CA PHE A 134 -8.94 -18.59 -6.53
C PHE A 134 -8.54 -20.01 -6.07
N SER A 135 -9.47 -20.97 -6.10
CA SER A 135 -9.15 -22.38 -5.87
C SER A 135 -8.25 -22.95 -6.98
N SER A 136 -7.50 -24.02 -6.68
CA SER A 136 -6.59 -24.65 -7.65
C SER A 136 -7.29 -25.07 -8.95
N GLY A 137 -8.52 -25.60 -8.86
CA GLY A 137 -9.33 -25.96 -10.02
C GLY A 137 -9.73 -24.75 -10.87
N LYS A 138 -10.07 -23.62 -10.23
CA LYS A 138 -10.37 -22.37 -10.95
C LYS A 138 -9.12 -21.79 -11.60
N LEU A 139 -7.99 -21.74 -10.88
CA LEU A 139 -6.72 -21.28 -11.43
C LEU A 139 -6.29 -22.13 -12.64
N LYS A 140 -6.47 -23.45 -12.60
CA LYS A 140 -6.20 -24.33 -13.74
C LYS A 140 -7.09 -23.99 -14.94
N ALA A 141 -8.36 -23.70 -14.72
CA ALA A 141 -9.28 -23.31 -15.77
C ALA A 141 -8.97 -21.93 -16.39
N MET A 142 -8.30 -21.04 -15.66
CA MET A 142 -7.86 -19.73 -16.16
C MET A 142 -6.60 -19.80 -17.02
N PHE A 143 -5.86 -20.91 -16.96
CA PHE A 143 -4.52 -21.02 -17.56
C PHE A 143 -4.52 -20.80 -19.08
N GLU A 144 -5.47 -21.40 -19.80
CA GLU A 144 -5.56 -21.27 -21.26
C GLU A 144 -5.74 -19.79 -21.67
N THR A 145 -6.63 -19.06 -21.01
CA THR A 145 -6.83 -17.63 -21.25
C THR A 145 -5.57 -16.80 -20.95
N ILE A 146 -4.82 -17.16 -19.90
CA ILE A 146 -3.56 -16.48 -19.56
C ILE A 146 -2.50 -16.73 -20.63
N ASP A 147 -2.42 -17.97 -21.15
CA ASP A 147 -1.49 -18.36 -22.20
C ASP A 147 -1.80 -17.65 -23.52
N GLU A 148 -3.07 -17.52 -23.89
CA GLU A 148 -3.51 -16.75 -25.06
C GLU A 148 -3.05 -15.29 -25.00
N VAL A 149 -3.19 -14.63 -23.85
CA VAL A 149 -2.68 -13.26 -23.66
C VAL A 149 -1.15 -13.23 -23.74
N GLY A 150 -0.48 -14.29 -23.28
CA GLY A 150 0.98 -14.47 -23.40
C GLY A 150 1.42 -14.55 -24.86
N ASN A 151 0.70 -15.31 -25.68
CA ASN A 151 0.94 -15.42 -27.11
C ASN A 151 0.75 -14.06 -27.82
N LYS A 152 -0.28 -13.27 -27.45
CA LYS A 152 -0.46 -11.89 -27.95
C LYS A 152 0.75 -11.01 -27.65
N LEU A 153 1.28 -11.08 -26.42
CA LEU A 153 2.48 -10.34 -26.01
C LEU A 153 3.71 -10.74 -26.84
N ILE A 154 3.96 -12.04 -27.01
CA ILE A 154 5.12 -12.55 -27.77
C ILE A 154 5.03 -12.09 -29.23
N ASN A 155 3.85 -12.23 -29.85
CA ASN A 155 3.62 -11.83 -31.22
C ASN A 155 3.82 -10.31 -31.42
N TYR A 156 3.38 -9.51 -30.46
CA TYR A 156 3.61 -8.06 -30.48
C TYR A 156 5.11 -7.72 -30.45
N ILE A 157 5.87 -8.33 -29.53
CA ILE A 157 7.32 -8.11 -29.44
C ILE A 157 8.02 -8.54 -30.74
N ALA A 158 7.72 -9.73 -31.25
CA ALA A 158 8.32 -10.26 -32.47
C ALA A 158 8.11 -9.31 -33.65
N LYS A 159 6.87 -8.86 -33.86
CA LYS A 159 6.51 -7.92 -34.93
C LYS A 159 7.26 -6.59 -34.81
N GLU A 160 7.32 -6.02 -33.61
CA GLU A 160 7.97 -4.73 -33.42
C GLU A 160 9.51 -4.80 -33.56
N VAL A 161 10.10 -5.97 -33.29
CA VAL A 161 11.51 -6.27 -33.59
C VAL A 161 11.74 -6.40 -35.09
N GLU A 162 10.88 -7.14 -35.81
CA GLU A 162 10.95 -7.29 -37.27
C GLU A 162 10.79 -5.96 -38.01
N ASP A 163 9.85 -5.11 -37.56
CA ASP A 163 9.61 -3.78 -38.11
C ASP A 163 10.76 -2.78 -37.84
N GLY A 164 11.78 -3.18 -37.07
CA GLY A 164 12.90 -2.32 -36.68
C GLY A 164 12.50 -1.14 -35.80
N LYS A 165 11.29 -1.16 -35.21
CA LYS A 165 10.73 -0.07 -34.41
C LYS A 165 11.27 -0.03 -32.99
N ILE A 166 11.76 -1.16 -32.49
CA ILE A 166 12.19 -1.29 -31.11
C ILE A 166 13.71 -1.41 -31.01
N HIS A 167 14.33 -0.33 -30.53
CA HIS A 167 15.69 -0.36 -29.99
C HIS A 167 15.72 -0.46 -28.46
N ASN A 168 14.61 -0.11 -27.79
CA ASN A 168 14.46 -0.15 -26.33
C ASN A 168 13.02 -0.56 -25.96
N LEU A 169 12.89 -1.55 -25.07
CA LEU A 169 11.61 -2.00 -24.53
C LEU A 169 11.35 -1.41 -23.16
N GLU A 170 10.22 -0.71 -23.00
CA GLU A 170 9.76 -0.27 -21.68
C GLU A 170 8.99 -1.42 -21.00
N ILE A 171 9.73 -2.24 -20.25
CA ILE A 171 9.23 -3.47 -19.64
C ILE A 171 8.06 -3.22 -18.69
N LYS A 172 8.02 -2.09 -17.97
CA LYS A 172 6.94 -1.81 -17.01
C LYS A 172 5.60 -1.67 -17.74
N SER A 173 5.54 -0.87 -18.79
CA SER A 173 4.34 -0.66 -19.62
C SER A 173 3.90 -1.97 -20.27
N LEU A 174 4.85 -2.75 -20.77
CA LEU A 174 4.59 -4.04 -21.39
C LEU A 174 3.95 -5.04 -20.41
N MET A 175 4.59 -5.23 -19.24
CA MET A 175 4.08 -6.13 -18.20
C MET A 175 2.81 -5.61 -17.55
N THR A 176 2.62 -4.30 -17.44
CA THR A 176 1.36 -3.70 -16.97
C THR A 176 0.25 -4.01 -17.96
N THR A 177 0.51 -3.87 -19.26
CA THR A 177 -0.47 -4.17 -20.31
C THR A 177 -0.83 -5.66 -20.31
N TYR A 178 0.16 -6.55 -20.19
CA TYR A 178 -0.04 -7.99 -20.03
C TYR A 178 -0.92 -8.33 -18.81
N ALA A 179 -0.63 -7.77 -17.65
CA ALA A 179 -1.41 -8.01 -16.44
C ALA A 179 -2.85 -7.48 -16.55
N VAL A 180 -3.04 -6.31 -17.17
CA VAL A 180 -4.37 -5.72 -17.38
C VAL A 180 -5.19 -6.59 -18.33
N ASP A 181 -4.62 -7.07 -19.44
CA ASP A 181 -5.33 -7.94 -20.38
C ASP A 181 -5.68 -9.29 -19.75
N ILE A 182 -4.78 -9.88 -18.93
CA ILE A 182 -5.13 -11.08 -18.13
C ILE A 182 -6.33 -10.81 -17.24
N ILE A 183 -6.34 -9.69 -16.50
CA ILE A 183 -7.46 -9.34 -15.62
C ILE A 183 -8.75 -9.18 -16.42
N GLY A 184 -8.68 -8.46 -17.55
CA GLY A 184 -9.81 -8.26 -18.46
C GLY A 184 -10.39 -9.56 -19.00
N SER A 185 -9.53 -10.45 -19.48
CA SER A 185 -9.96 -11.72 -20.07
C SER A 185 -10.40 -12.74 -19.03
N VAL A 186 -9.66 -12.91 -17.93
CA VAL A 186 -9.96 -13.92 -16.92
C VAL A 186 -11.13 -13.52 -16.02
N ILE A 187 -11.14 -12.28 -15.52
CA ILE A 187 -12.14 -11.85 -14.52
C ILE A 187 -13.41 -11.34 -15.20
N PHE A 188 -13.28 -10.61 -16.30
CA PHE A 188 -14.41 -9.99 -16.99
C PHE A 188 -14.85 -10.73 -18.24
N GLY A 189 -14.13 -11.77 -18.68
CA GLY A 189 -14.47 -12.55 -19.86
C GLY A 189 -14.34 -11.77 -21.17
N LEU A 190 -13.53 -10.70 -21.19
CA LEU A 190 -13.37 -9.82 -22.34
C LEU A 190 -12.22 -10.28 -23.23
N ASP A 191 -12.43 -10.36 -24.54
CA ASP A 191 -11.33 -10.50 -25.49
C ASP A 191 -10.67 -9.13 -25.72
N ILE A 192 -9.56 -8.89 -25.02
CA ILE A 192 -8.81 -7.65 -25.06
C ILE A 192 -7.46 -7.93 -25.73
N ASP A 193 -7.05 -7.01 -26.58
CA ASP A 193 -5.70 -6.96 -27.12
C ASP A 193 -5.21 -5.51 -27.04
N SER A 194 -4.68 -5.18 -25.87
CA SER A 194 -4.13 -3.87 -25.59
C SER A 194 -2.76 -3.63 -26.24
N PHE A 195 -2.12 -4.66 -26.76
CA PHE A 195 -0.84 -4.53 -27.46
C PHE A 195 -1.06 -3.94 -28.86
N THR A 196 -2.02 -4.49 -29.61
CA THR A 196 -2.34 -3.98 -30.95
C THR A 196 -3.30 -2.79 -30.90
N LYS A 197 -4.20 -2.73 -29.90
CA LYS A 197 -5.19 -1.65 -29.71
C LYS A 197 -4.99 -0.96 -28.35
N PRO A 198 -3.94 -0.13 -28.20
CA PRO A 198 -3.58 0.47 -26.91
C PRO A 198 -4.61 1.47 -26.35
N ASN A 199 -5.53 1.96 -27.18
CA ASN A 199 -6.59 2.91 -26.81
C ASN A 199 -7.93 2.22 -26.50
N ASN A 200 -7.92 0.94 -26.12
CA ASN A 200 -9.15 0.27 -25.69
C ASN A 200 -9.62 0.82 -24.32
N GLU A 201 -10.93 0.77 -24.10
CA GLU A 201 -11.57 1.34 -22.92
C GLU A 201 -11.06 0.74 -21.61
N PHE A 202 -10.81 -0.57 -21.59
CA PHE A 202 -10.37 -1.28 -20.38
C PHE A 202 -8.96 -0.83 -19.95
N ARG A 203 -8.04 -0.70 -20.92
CA ARG A 203 -6.70 -0.17 -20.67
C ARG A 203 -6.75 1.29 -20.21
N ILE A 204 -7.57 2.14 -20.84
CA ILE A 204 -7.75 3.53 -20.41
C ILE A 204 -8.29 3.60 -18.98
N LEU A 205 -9.30 2.80 -18.64
CA LEU A 205 -9.83 2.70 -17.28
C LEU A 205 -8.75 2.26 -16.29
N SER A 206 -7.94 1.25 -16.65
CA SER A 206 -6.82 0.80 -15.81
C SER A 206 -5.80 1.92 -15.58
N ILE A 207 -5.48 2.70 -16.61
CA ILE A 207 -4.56 3.83 -16.51
C ILE A 207 -5.18 4.95 -15.67
N ASN A 208 -6.48 5.18 -15.75
CA ASN A 208 -7.14 6.19 -14.93
C ASN A 208 -7.23 5.80 -13.44
N LEU A 209 -7.33 4.51 -13.14
CA LEU A 209 -7.26 3.98 -11.77
C LEU A 209 -5.84 4.10 -11.17
N HIS A 210 -4.80 3.86 -11.99
CA HIS A 210 -3.39 3.92 -11.55
C HIS A 210 -2.75 5.31 -11.75
N GLY A 211 -3.34 6.12 -12.62
CA GLY A 211 -2.82 7.41 -13.07
C GLY A 211 -3.02 8.47 -12.01
N ASN A 212 -2.04 9.35 -11.87
CA ASN A 212 -2.14 10.53 -11.03
C ASN A 212 -3.29 11.42 -11.53
N GLN A 213 -4.47 11.24 -10.94
CA GLN A 213 -5.61 12.14 -11.09
C GLN A 213 -5.14 13.55 -10.71
N LYS A 214 -5.15 14.50 -11.66
CA LYS A 214 -4.55 15.86 -11.54
C LYS A 214 -5.05 16.70 -10.33
N SER A 215 -6.05 16.23 -9.56
CA SER A 215 -6.50 16.73 -8.26
C SER A 215 -5.61 16.32 -7.06
N VAL A 216 -4.32 16.07 -7.33
CA VAL A 216 -3.40 15.21 -6.55
C VAL A 216 -3.14 15.67 -5.10
N LEU A 217 -2.99 16.97 -4.84
CA LEU A 217 -2.45 17.40 -3.53
C LEU A 217 -3.46 17.29 -2.40
N LEU A 218 -4.68 17.81 -2.61
CA LEU A 218 -5.74 17.80 -1.60
C LEU A 218 -6.18 16.37 -1.26
N LEU A 219 -6.27 15.50 -2.27
CA LEU A 219 -6.60 14.09 -2.06
C LEU A 219 -5.48 13.32 -1.36
N ARG A 220 -4.21 13.56 -1.71
CA ARG A 220 -3.06 12.99 -0.98
C ARG A 220 -3.02 13.49 0.46
N PHE A 221 -3.29 14.77 0.67
CA PHE A 221 -3.38 15.36 2.00
C PHE A 221 -4.54 14.75 2.79
N ARG A 222 -5.73 14.61 2.19
CA ARG A 222 -6.89 13.94 2.81
C ARG A 222 -6.58 12.50 3.19
N ARG A 223 -5.94 11.73 2.31
CA ARG A 223 -5.52 10.35 2.59
C ARG A 223 -4.46 10.27 3.69
N LEU A 224 -3.48 11.16 3.67
CA LEU A 224 -2.47 11.27 4.72
C LEU A 224 -3.12 11.63 6.06
N MET A 225 -4.05 12.57 6.07
CA MET A 225 -4.79 12.97 7.26
C MET A 225 -5.68 11.84 7.76
N ALA A 226 -6.41 11.14 6.89
CA ALA A 226 -7.19 9.95 7.27
C ALA A 226 -6.29 8.82 7.80
N PHE A 227 -5.06 8.71 7.28
CA PHE A 227 -4.07 7.77 7.82
C PHE A 227 -3.57 8.21 9.19
N ILE A 228 -3.31 9.49 9.44
CA ILE A 228 -2.79 9.99 10.73
C ILE A 228 -3.89 10.02 11.79
N TYR A 229 -5.04 10.58 11.43
CA TYR A 229 -6.19 10.82 12.28
C TYR A 229 -7.47 10.47 11.48
N PRO A 230 -7.90 9.20 11.49
CA PRO A 230 -9.16 8.83 10.86
C PRO A 230 -10.32 9.60 11.52
N PRO A 231 -11.30 10.09 10.74
CA PRO A 231 -12.47 10.80 11.24
C PRO A 231 -13.38 9.94 12.14
#